data_AF-A0A238UQD6-F1
#
_entry.id   AF-A0A238UQD6-F1
#
_cell.length_a   1.000
_cell.length_b   1.000
_cell.length_c   1.000
_cell.angle_alpha   90.00
_cell.angle_beta   90.00
_cell.angle_gamma   90.00
#
_symmetry.space_group_name_H-M   'P 1'
#
loop_
_entity.id
_entity.type
_entity.pdbx_description
1 polymer ?
#
loop_
_entity_poly.entity_id
_entity_poly.type
_entity_poly.pdbx_seq_one_letter_code
_entity_poly.pdbx_strand_id
1 'polypeptide(L)'
;MTSTSPASGPELLAERSLGGILVHLLGLLTGFLGPILVYAVSDHEYTRENARHALNWHLTLFGLSIVAIGTFFLGADELTVGGEPTEVSLLPAPLDTVFAAVGILLVVLLMLAILLTFVYVLVATVKAIFGSVWTYPGSIDVLGRIR
;
A
#
# COMPACT_ATOMS: atom_id res chain seq x y z
N MET A 1 -9.32 4.24 -45.21
CA MET A 1 -9.12 3.66 -43.87
C MET A 1 -7.62 3.67 -43.60
N THR A 2 -7.12 4.60 -42.78
CA THR A 2 -5.70 4.64 -42.41
C THR A 2 -5.44 3.55 -41.38
N SER A 3 -4.75 2.49 -41.79
CA SER A 3 -4.26 1.45 -40.90
C SER A 3 -3.14 2.03 -40.03
N THR A 4 -3.42 2.28 -38.75
CA THR A 4 -2.36 2.59 -37.77
C THR A 4 -1.42 1.38 -37.72
N SER A 5 -0.17 1.57 -38.13
CA SER A 5 0.86 0.53 -38.00
C SER A 5 1.01 0.19 -36.51
N PRO A 6 1.13 -1.10 -36.12
CA PRO A 6 1.36 -1.43 -34.72
C PRO A 6 2.65 -0.75 -34.26
N ALA A 7 2.57 -0.03 -33.13
CA ALA A 7 3.71 0.68 -32.54
C ALA A 7 4.88 -0.29 -32.32
N SER A 8 6.08 0.16 -32.67
CA SER A 8 7.30 -0.63 -32.48
C SER A 8 7.61 -0.81 -30.98
N GLY A 9 8.36 -1.87 -30.62
CA GLY A 9 8.76 -2.10 -29.22
C GLY A 9 9.36 -0.87 -28.53
N PRO A 10 10.30 -0.13 -29.15
CA PRO A 10 10.85 1.11 -28.60
C PRO A 10 9.80 2.21 -28.39
N GLU A 11 8.84 2.39 -29.31
CA GLU A 11 7.74 3.35 -29.12
C GLU A 11 6.83 2.95 -27.96
N LEU A 12 6.53 1.66 -27.81
CA LEU A 12 5.73 1.18 -26.67
C LEU A 12 6.40 1.46 -25.33
N LEU A 13 7.73 1.42 -25.24
CA LEU A 13 8.46 1.76 -24.02
C LEU A 13 8.55 3.27 -23.75
N ALA A 14 8.50 4.09 -24.80
CA ALA A 14 8.41 5.54 -24.67
C ALA A 14 7.04 5.99 -24.13
N GLU A 15 5.98 5.23 -24.41
CA GLU A 15 4.66 5.46 -23.82
C GLU A 15 4.50 4.77 -22.46
N ARG A 16 4.99 3.52 -22.36
CA ARG A 16 4.79 2.60 -21.23
C ARG A 16 6.14 2.17 -20.69
N SER A 17 6.77 3.08 -19.97
CA SER A 17 8.04 2.86 -19.31
C SER A 17 8.03 1.60 -18.41
N LEU A 18 9.14 0.86 -18.40
CA LEU A 18 9.33 -0.28 -17.48
C LEU A 18 9.20 0.12 -16.01
N GLY A 19 9.62 1.34 -15.65
CA GLY A 19 9.48 1.88 -14.30
C GLY A 19 8.02 1.89 -13.83
N GLY A 20 7.10 2.38 -14.67
CA GLY A 20 5.67 2.39 -14.35
C GLY A 20 5.03 1.00 -14.22
N ILE A 21 5.58 -0.02 -14.89
CA ILE A 21 5.11 -1.40 -14.77
C ILE A 21 5.68 -2.05 -13.51
N LEU A 22 6.99 -1.96 -13.31
CA LEU A 22 7.71 -2.66 -12.25
C LEU A 22 7.56 -2.00 -10.87
N VAL A 23 7.12 -0.74 -10.79
CA VAL A 23 6.94 -0.05 -9.51
C VAL A 23 5.93 -0.75 -8.59
N HIS A 24 4.93 -1.43 -9.15
CA HIS A 24 3.95 -2.20 -8.37
C HIS A 24 4.59 -3.41 -7.67
N LEU A 25 5.45 -4.15 -8.39
CA LEU A 25 6.22 -5.26 -7.83
C LEU A 25 7.27 -4.77 -6.84
N LEU A 26 7.91 -3.63 -7.14
CA LEU A 26 8.86 -3.01 -6.22
C LEU A 26 8.16 -2.59 -4.92
N GLY A 27 6.96 -2.00 -5.01
CA GLY A 27 6.14 -1.67 -3.84
C GLY A 27 5.76 -2.89 -3.02
N LEU A 28 5.40 -4.01 -3.66
CA LEU A 28 5.13 -5.26 -2.94
C LEU A 28 6.31 -5.72 -2.08
N LEU A 29 7.54 -5.61 -2.58
CA LEU A 29 8.75 -6.07 -1.88
C LEU A 29 9.29 -5.07 -0.84
N THR A 30 9.03 -3.78 -1.03
CA THR A 30 9.66 -2.70 -0.24
C THR A 30 8.67 -1.84 0.55
N GLY A 31 7.37 -2.11 0.43
CA GLY A 31 6.32 -1.24 0.94
C GLY A 31 6.30 0.10 0.22
N PHE A 32 6.21 1.20 0.97
CA PHE A 32 6.15 2.55 0.39
C PHE A 32 7.52 3.08 -0.06
N LEU A 33 8.64 2.48 0.39
CA LEU A 33 10.00 2.99 0.15
C LEU A 33 10.45 2.91 -1.32
N GLY A 34 10.08 1.85 -2.04
CA GLY A 34 10.36 1.74 -3.46
C GLY A 34 9.56 2.76 -4.29
N PRO A 35 8.22 2.77 -4.18
CA PRO A 35 7.37 3.72 -4.91
C PRO A 35 7.70 5.18 -4.62
N ILE A 36 8.06 5.57 -3.39
CA ILE A 36 8.46 6.96 -3.09
C ILE A 36 9.73 7.36 -3.81
N LEU A 37 10.74 6.49 -3.88
CA LEU A 37 11.96 6.75 -4.62
C LEU A 37 11.66 6.92 -6.11
N VAL A 38 10.91 5.97 -6.69
CA VAL A 38 10.52 6.02 -8.12
C VAL A 38 9.71 7.27 -8.44
N TYR A 39 8.75 7.66 -7.57
CA TYR A 39 7.97 8.88 -7.73
C TYR A 39 8.83 10.14 -7.70
N ALA A 40 9.84 10.18 -6.83
CA ALA A 40 10.70 11.34 -6.62
C ALA A 40 11.71 11.56 -7.75
N VAL A 41 12.26 10.47 -8.32
CA VAL A 41 13.36 10.55 -9.30
C VAL A 41 12.92 10.43 -10.75
N SER A 42 11.66 10.05 -11.03
CA SER A 42 11.20 9.83 -12.39
C SER A 42 10.60 11.09 -13.02
N ASP A 43 11.17 11.48 -14.17
CA ASP A 43 10.61 12.52 -15.05
C ASP A 43 9.54 11.98 -16.01
N HIS A 44 9.41 10.65 -16.13
CA HIS A 44 8.46 10.04 -17.04
C HIS A 44 7.06 10.02 -16.43
N GLU A 45 6.11 10.75 -17.03
CA GLU A 45 4.75 10.94 -16.50
C GLU A 45 4.07 9.60 -16.16
N TYR A 46 4.12 8.64 -17.08
CA TYR A 46 3.58 7.30 -16.87
C TYR A 46 4.19 6.55 -15.66
N THR A 47 5.52 6.61 -15.48
CA THR A 47 6.16 6.03 -14.29
C THR A 47 5.71 6.74 -13.03
N ARG A 48 5.68 8.08 -13.06
CA ARG A 48 5.36 8.91 -11.90
C ARG A 48 3.92 8.70 -11.43
N GLU A 49 2.94 8.64 -12.33
CA GLU A 49 1.55 8.40 -11.96
C GLU A 49 1.34 6.97 -11.41
N ASN A 50 1.95 5.94 -12.02
CA ASN A 50 1.90 4.58 -11.45
C ASN A 50 2.57 4.51 -10.07
N ALA A 51 3.73 5.16 -9.90
CA ALA A 51 4.44 5.22 -8.63
C ALA A 51 3.62 5.94 -7.56
N ARG A 52 2.89 7.00 -7.92
CA ARG A 52 1.96 7.70 -7.02
C ARG A 52 0.87 6.77 -6.51
N HIS A 53 0.23 5.98 -7.37
CA HIS A 53 -0.83 5.07 -6.94
C HIS A 53 -0.32 3.94 -6.05
N ALA A 54 0.83 3.35 -6.39
CA ALA A 54 1.47 2.35 -5.54
C ALA A 54 1.85 2.96 -4.18
N LEU A 55 2.43 4.18 -4.17
CA LEU A 55 2.80 4.88 -2.95
C LEU A 55 1.57 5.19 -2.08
N ASN A 56 0.49 5.72 -2.64
CA ASN A 56 -0.76 6.01 -1.92
C ASN A 56 -1.32 4.75 -1.24
N TRP A 57 -1.29 3.59 -1.92
CA TRP A 57 -1.71 2.32 -1.33
C TRP A 57 -0.84 1.92 -0.14
N HIS A 58 0.48 1.90 -0.31
CA HIS A 58 1.39 1.47 0.76
C HIS A 58 1.42 2.44 1.95
N LEU A 59 1.25 3.74 1.72
CA LEU A 59 1.07 4.73 2.81
C LEU A 59 -0.26 4.53 3.54
N THR A 60 -1.32 4.16 2.83
CA THR A 60 -2.61 3.82 3.45
C THR A 60 -2.47 2.61 4.38
N LEU A 61 -1.80 1.55 3.91
CA LEU A 61 -1.53 0.37 4.73
C LEU A 61 -0.61 0.66 5.91
N PHE A 62 0.39 1.52 5.72
CA PHE A 62 1.28 1.93 6.81
C PHE A 62 0.54 2.75 7.87
N GLY A 63 -0.35 3.65 7.47
CA GLY A 63 -1.22 4.36 8.42
C GLY A 63 -2.15 3.41 9.16
N LEU A 64 -2.79 2.48 8.45
CA LEU A 64 -3.65 1.46 9.05
C LEU A 64 -2.86 0.58 10.03
N SER A 65 -1.62 0.20 9.70
CA SER A 65 -0.81 -0.65 10.59
C SER A 65 -0.45 0.07 11.89
N ILE A 66 -0.06 1.34 11.84
CA ILE A 66 0.21 2.14 13.04
C ILE A 66 -1.04 2.21 13.93
N VAL A 67 -2.21 2.50 13.35
CA VAL A 67 -3.46 2.63 14.11
C VAL A 67 -3.90 1.28 14.68
N ALA A 68 -3.85 0.21 13.88
CA ALA A 68 -4.22 -1.14 14.29
C ALA A 68 -3.33 -1.64 15.43
N ILE A 69 -2.01 -1.56 15.25
CA ILE A 69 -1.02 -2.00 16.24
C ILE A 69 -1.14 -1.15 17.50
N GLY A 70 -1.15 0.18 17.38
CA GLY A 70 -1.28 1.08 18.53
C GLY A 70 -2.55 0.82 19.33
N THR A 71 -3.69 0.64 18.67
CA THR A 71 -4.97 0.34 19.34
C THR A 71 -4.95 -1.02 20.02
N PHE A 72 -4.40 -2.04 19.35
CA PHE A 72 -4.26 -3.38 19.90
C PHE A 72 -3.40 -3.39 21.18
N PHE A 73 -2.23 -2.75 21.14
CA PHE A 73 -1.35 -2.66 22.30
C PHE A 73 -1.94 -1.84 23.45
N LEU A 74 -2.71 -0.79 23.16
CA LEU A 74 -3.41 0.00 24.19
C LEU A 74 -4.51 -0.80 24.91
N GLY A 75 -5.14 -1.75 24.21
CA GLY A 75 -6.17 -2.62 24.77
C GLY A 75 -5.65 -3.94 25.34
N ALA A 76 -4.37 -4.26 25.16
CA ALA A 76 -3.80 -5.49 25.70
C ALA A 76 -3.80 -5.43 27.23
N ASP A 77 -4.29 -6.49 27.87
CA ASP A 77 -4.27 -6.73 29.31
C ASP A 77 -3.14 -7.67 29.72
N GLU A 78 -2.55 -8.38 28.75
CA GLU A 78 -1.44 -9.31 28.92
C GLU A 78 -0.36 -9.08 27.85
N LEU A 79 0.91 -9.01 28.27
CA LEU A 79 2.07 -8.95 27.40
C LEU A 79 3.06 -10.07 27.73
N THR A 80 3.53 -10.77 26.71
CA THR A 80 4.56 -11.80 26.86
C THR A 80 5.94 -11.16 26.87
N VAL A 81 6.63 -11.18 28.01
CA VAL A 81 8.01 -10.66 28.17
C VAL A 81 8.93 -11.80 28.54
N GLY A 82 9.90 -12.11 27.68
CA GLY A 82 10.82 -13.23 27.92
C GLY A 82 10.16 -14.62 27.88
N GLY A 83 8.97 -14.74 27.28
CA GLY A 83 8.19 -15.98 27.20
C GLY A 83 7.15 -16.13 28.31
N GLU A 84 7.19 -15.29 29.33
CA GLU A 84 6.23 -15.31 30.43
C GLU A 84 5.12 -14.27 30.22
N PRO A 85 3.85 -14.67 30.37
CA PRO A 85 2.73 -13.74 30.33
C PRO A 85 2.78 -12.81 31.56
N THR A 86 2.75 -11.51 31.32
CA THR A 86 2.72 -10.49 32.36
C THR A 86 1.46 -9.66 32.18
N GLU A 87 0.63 -9.57 33.22
CA GLU A 87 -0.52 -8.67 33.22
C GLU A 87 -0.03 -7.21 33.15
N VAL A 88 -0.40 -6.52 32.08
CA VAL A 88 -0.06 -5.11 31.86
C VAL A 88 -1.31 -4.44 31.33
N SER A 89 -1.98 -3.66 32.17
CA SER A 89 -3.11 -2.83 31.74
C SER A 89 -2.66 -1.37 31.59
N LEU A 90 -2.78 -0.83 30.38
CA LEU A 90 -2.42 0.55 30.06
C LEU A 90 -3.61 1.52 30.19
N LEU A 91 -4.84 0.99 30.22
CA LEU A 91 -6.08 1.76 30.24
C LEU A 91 -7.00 1.25 31.37
N PRO A 92 -7.77 2.13 32.03
CA PRO A 92 -8.74 1.68 33.02
C PRO A 92 -9.91 0.95 32.37
N ALA A 93 -10.48 -0.03 33.08
CA ALA A 93 -11.73 -0.65 32.67
C ALA A 93 -12.87 0.40 32.58
N PRO A 94 -13.77 0.32 31.57
CA PRO A 94 -13.85 -0.71 30.52
C PRO A 94 -13.13 -0.33 29.20
N LEU A 95 -12.29 0.71 29.20
CA LEU A 95 -11.66 1.20 27.97
C LEU A 95 -10.67 0.19 27.40
N ASP A 96 -9.94 -0.52 28.24
CA ASP A 96 -9.07 -1.64 27.85
C ASP A 96 -9.79 -2.65 26.94
N THR A 97 -10.97 -3.11 27.35
CA THR A 97 -11.78 -4.11 26.65
C THR A 97 -12.27 -3.58 25.30
N VAL A 98 -12.69 -2.31 25.24
CA VAL A 98 -13.11 -1.68 23.99
C VAL A 98 -11.93 -1.56 23.02
N PHE A 99 -10.78 -1.10 23.50
CA PHE A 99 -9.58 -0.99 22.68
C PHE A 99 -9.07 -2.35 22.23
N ALA A 100 -9.16 -3.39 23.05
CA ALA A 100 -8.80 -4.76 22.67
C ALA A 100 -9.66 -5.24 21.50
N ALA A 101 -10.98 -5.12 21.63
CA ALA A 101 -11.92 -5.55 20.60
C ALA A 101 -11.74 -4.78 19.27
N VAL A 102 -11.60 -3.45 19.36
CA VAL A 102 -11.36 -2.60 18.18
C VAL A 102 -9.99 -2.91 17.56
N GLY A 103 -8.95 -3.09 18.40
CA GLY A 103 -7.61 -3.46 17.96
C GLY A 103 -7.60 -4.77 17.19
N ILE A 104 -8.26 -5.81 17.71
CA ILE A 104 -8.41 -7.10 17.02
C ILE A 104 -9.10 -6.91 15.67
N LEU A 105 -10.21 -6.17 15.61
CA LEU A 105 -10.91 -5.90 14.36
C LEU A 105 -10.00 -5.19 13.34
N LEU A 106 -9.27 -4.16 13.77
CA LEU A 106 -8.34 -3.44 12.91
C LEU A 106 -7.20 -4.32 12.40
N VAL A 107 -6.67 -5.22 13.25
CA VAL A 107 -5.65 -6.20 12.83
C VAL A 107 -6.22 -7.17 11.81
N VAL A 108 -7.45 -7.66 11.97
CA VAL A 108 -8.12 -8.51 10.97
C VAL A 108 -8.28 -7.77 9.65
N LEU A 109 -8.73 -6.52 9.67
CA LEU A 109 -8.85 -5.69 8.47
C LEU A 109 -7.49 -5.44 7.80
N LEU A 110 -6.43 -5.21 8.58
CA LEU A 110 -5.06 -5.07 8.07
C LEU A 110 -4.59 -6.36 7.40
N MET A 111 -4.83 -7.52 8.00
CA MET A 111 -4.48 -8.82 7.41
C MET A 111 -5.20 -9.05 6.07
N LEU A 112 -6.50 -8.73 6.00
CA LEU A 112 -7.25 -8.78 4.75
C LEU A 112 -6.68 -7.82 3.69
N ALA A 113 -6.31 -6.60 4.09
CA ALA A 113 -5.71 -5.61 3.18
C ALA A 113 -4.32 -6.06 2.68
N ILE A 114 -3.51 -6.71 3.52
CA ILE A 114 -2.24 -7.32 3.13
C ILE A 114 -2.48 -8.42 2.09
N LEU A 115 -3.45 -9.32 2.31
CA LEU A 115 -3.80 -10.36 1.33
C LEU A 115 -4.29 -9.75 0.01
N LEU A 116 -5.15 -8.73 0.06
CA LEU A 116 -5.61 -8.01 -1.13
C LEU A 116 -4.48 -7.29 -1.86
N THR A 117 -3.40 -6.89 -1.18
CA THR A 117 -2.24 -6.26 -1.82
C THR A 117 -1.65 -7.13 -2.91
N PHE A 118 -1.55 -8.45 -2.69
CA PHE A 118 -1.04 -9.36 -3.72
C PHE A 118 -1.93 -9.34 -4.97
N VAL A 119 -3.25 -9.38 -4.80
CA VAL A 119 -4.21 -9.31 -5.91
C VAL A 119 -4.12 -7.96 -6.62
N TYR A 120 -4.10 -6.86 -5.86
CA TYR A 120 -4.06 -5.51 -6.40
C TYR A 120 -2.77 -5.21 -7.16
N VAL A 121 -1.62 -5.69 -6.67
CA VAL A 121 -0.34 -5.55 -7.38
C VAL A 121 -0.38 -6.28 -8.72
N LEU A 122 -0.95 -7.49 -8.79
CA LEU A 122 -1.11 -8.19 -10.06
C LEU A 122 -2.01 -7.41 -11.03
N VAL A 123 -3.17 -6.93 -10.55
CA VAL A 123 -4.09 -6.13 -11.36
C VAL A 123 -3.42 -4.84 -11.85
N ALA A 124 -2.73 -4.12 -10.97
CA ALA A 124 -2.04 -2.88 -11.29
C ALA A 124 -0.92 -3.10 -12.31
N THR A 125 -0.15 -4.18 -12.14
CA THR A 125 0.93 -4.55 -13.07
C THR A 125 0.38 -4.90 -14.45
N VAL A 126 -0.69 -5.72 -14.52
CA VAL A 126 -1.35 -6.07 -15.79
C VAL A 126 -1.91 -4.83 -16.47
N LYS A 127 -2.60 -3.98 -15.72
CA LYS A 127 -3.11 -2.70 -16.24
C LYS A 127 -1.99 -1.79 -16.74
N ALA A 128 -0.85 -1.80 -16.06
CA ALA A 128 0.30 -1.03 -16.48
C ALA A 128 0.92 -1.55 -17.80
N ILE A 129 1.00 -2.87 -17.97
CA ILE A 129 1.45 -3.51 -19.23
C ILE A 129 0.56 -3.06 -20.40
N PHE A 130 -0.76 -2.95 -20.18
CA PHE A 130 -1.71 -2.47 -21.18
C PHE A 130 -1.77 -0.94 -21.33
N GLY A 131 -0.90 -0.19 -20.64
CA GLY A 131 -0.79 1.27 -20.76
C GLY A 131 -1.82 2.06 -19.96
N SER A 132 -2.57 1.39 -19.08
CA SER A 132 -3.52 2.07 -18.19
C SER A 132 -2.92 2.30 -16.81
N VAL A 133 -3.30 3.39 -16.17
CA VAL A 133 -2.97 3.69 -14.78
C VAL A 133 -4.15 3.24 -13.90
N TRP A 134 -3.85 2.63 -12.75
CA TRP A 134 -4.90 2.08 -11.88
C TRP A 134 -4.76 2.55 -10.44
N THR A 135 -5.85 3.06 -9.89
CA THR A 135 -5.95 3.42 -8.47
C THR A 135 -6.34 2.19 -7.66
N TYR A 136 -5.59 1.93 -6.59
CA TYR A 136 -5.86 0.84 -5.66
C TYR A 136 -7.15 1.15 -4.87
N PRO A 137 -8.16 0.26 -4.90
CA PRO A 137 -9.39 0.45 -4.13
C PRO A 137 -9.09 0.60 -2.65
N GLY A 138 -9.69 1.61 -2.01
CA GLY A 138 -9.45 1.92 -0.60
C GLY A 138 -8.16 2.69 -0.31
N SER A 139 -7.32 2.99 -1.32
CA SER A 139 -6.18 3.89 -1.11
C SER A 139 -6.63 5.33 -0.86
N ILE A 140 -5.92 5.99 0.06
CA ILE A 140 -6.08 7.42 0.33
C ILE A 140 -5.13 8.20 -0.58
N ASP A 141 -5.63 9.24 -1.23
CA ASP A 141 -4.79 10.14 -2.02
C ASP A 141 -4.02 11.10 -1.10
N VAL A 142 -2.81 10.69 -0.72
CA VAL A 142 -1.93 11.48 0.15
C VAL A 142 -1.26 12.58 -0.66
N LEU A 143 -0.71 12.23 -1.83
CA LEU A 143 0.06 13.17 -2.65
C LEU A 143 -0.79 14.19 -3.43
N GLY A 144 -2.07 13.91 -3.70
CA GLY A 144 -2.97 14.90 -4.30
C GLY A 144 -3.28 16.10 -3.40
N ARG A 145 -2.98 16.00 -2.10
CA ARG A 145 -3.23 17.06 -1.11
C ARG A 145 -2.07 18.05 -0.95
N ILE A 146 -0.94 17.80 -1.62
CA ILE A 146 0.32 18.56 -1.46
C ILE A 146 0.71 19.28 -2.78
N ARG A 147 -0.19 19.30 -3.77
CA ARG A 147 -0.03 20.05 -5.03
C ARG A 147 -0.85 21.33 -4.99
#